data_AF-A0A0U3ECC0-F1
#
_entry.id   AF-A0A0U3ECC0-F1
#
_cell.length_a   1.000
_cell.length_b   1.000
_cell.length_c   1.000
_cell.angle_alpha   90.00
_cell.angle_beta   90.00
_cell.angle_gamma   90.00
#
_symmetry.space_group_name_H-M   'P 1'
#
loop_
_entity.id
_entity.type
_entity.pdbx_description
1 polymer ?
#
loop_
_entity_poly.entity_id
_entity_poly.type
_entity_poly.pdbx_seq_one_letter_code
_entity_poly.pdbx_strand_id
1 'polypeptide(L)'
;MIDARRAAELSKLKLSEEELKRLEEDLKDIYSLFEKLNSIEVTGEPMYTPSDLTNVARNDEPSECLGDKWISLAPLKEETEEGKFVVSPRPL
;
A
#
# COMPACT_ATOMS: atom_id res chain seq x y z
N MET A 1 14.98 15.93 -0.34
CA MET A 1 15.59 14.59 -0.21
C MET A 1 14.65 13.73 0.61
N ILE A 2 14.39 12.49 0.19
CA ILE A 2 13.54 11.56 0.94
C ILE A 2 14.33 11.06 2.15
N ASP A 3 13.77 11.17 3.35
CA ASP A 3 14.33 10.60 4.57
C ASP A 3 13.96 9.11 4.64
N ALA A 4 14.97 8.24 4.62
CA ALA A 4 14.79 6.78 4.59
C ALA A 4 14.06 6.24 5.84
N ARG A 5 14.34 6.81 7.02
CA ARG A 5 13.69 6.39 8.27
C ARG A 5 12.22 6.78 8.26
N ARG A 6 11.92 8.02 7.90
CA ARG A 6 10.53 8.50 7.77
C ARG A 6 9.75 7.68 6.74
N ALA A 7 10.36 7.35 5.61
CA ALA A 7 9.73 6.53 4.57
C ALA A 7 9.43 5.11 5.05
N ALA A 8 10.35 4.49 5.80
CA ALA A 8 10.15 3.17 6.40
C ALA A 8 9.01 3.17 7.43
N GLU A 9 8.94 4.19 8.30
CA GLU A 9 7.88 4.33 9.31
C GLU A 9 6.48 4.46 8.69
N LEU A 10 6.34 5.29 7.65
CA LEU A 10 5.09 5.47 6.92
C LEU A 10 4.66 4.16 6.21
N SER A 11 5.64 3.39 5.74
CA SER A 11 5.43 2.12 5.04
C SER A 11 5.30 0.91 5.98
N LYS A 12 5.34 1.13 7.30
CA LYS A 12 5.32 0.05 8.34
C LYS A 12 6.44 -0.97 8.16
N LEU A 13 7.59 -0.54 7.64
CA LEU A 13 8.79 -1.36 7.50
C LEU A 13 9.71 -1.14 8.71
N LYS A 14 10.10 -2.24 9.35
CA LYS A 14 11.13 -2.22 10.39
C LYS A 14 12.46 -2.60 9.76
N LEU A 15 13.34 -1.62 9.62
CA LEU A 15 14.66 -1.77 9.02
C LEU A 15 15.76 -1.65 10.08
N SER A 16 16.86 -2.37 9.89
CA SER A 16 18.08 -2.16 10.68
C SER A 16 18.77 -0.85 10.29
N GLU A 17 19.73 -0.39 11.09
CA GLU A 17 20.52 0.81 10.77
C GLU A 17 21.36 0.63 9.49
N GLU A 18 21.88 -0.58 9.25
CA GLU A 18 22.60 -0.91 8.03
C GLU A 18 21.67 -0.88 6.81
N GLU A 19 20.46 -1.40 6.93
CA GLU A 19 19.45 -1.37 5.86
C GLU A 19 18.98 0.06 5.58
N LEU A 20 18.79 0.89 6.62
CA LEU A 20 18.45 2.31 6.46
C LEU A 20 19.54 3.08 5.72
N LYS A 21 20.81 2.85 6.07
CA LYS A 21 21.94 3.51 5.40
C LYS A 21 22.01 3.13 3.92
N ARG A 22 21.82 1.85 3.60
CA ARG A 22 21.77 1.38 2.21
C ARG A 22 20.59 1.98 1.45
N LEU A 23 19.41 1.99 2.07
CA LEU A 23 18.21 2.58 1.48
C LEU A 23 18.38 4.07 1.21
N GLU A 24 19.09 4.80 2.08
CA GLU A 24 19.36 6.22 1.87
C GLU A 24 20.27 6.46 0.65
N GLU A 25 21.30 5.64 0.47
CA GLU A 25 22.16 5.65 -0.72
C GLU A 25 21.35 5.30 -1.99
N ASP A 26 20.59 4.22 -1.96
CA ASP A 26 19.76 3.76 -3.08
C ASP A 26 18.70 4.82 -3.47
N LEU A 27 18.02 5.43 -2.49
CA LEU A 27 17.02 6.48 -2.74
C LEU A 27 17.63 7.74 -3.35
N LYS A 28 18.87 8.08 -2.99
CA LYS A 28 19.58 9.21 -3.59
C LYS A 28 19.86 8.97 -5.07
N ASP A 29 20.30 7.76 -5.43
CA ASP A 29 20.57 7.39 -6.82
C ASP A 29 19.29 7.36 -7.65
N ILE A 30 18.22 6.77 -7.11
CA ILE A 30 16.89 6.73 -7.73
C ILE A 30 16.34 8.15 -7.93
N TYR A 31 16.44 9.01 -6.92
CA TYR A 31 15.97 10.40 -7.01
C TYR A 31 16.74 11.18 -8.08
N SER A 32 18.06 10.99 -8.16
CA SER A 32 18.91 11.61 -9.20
C SER A 32 18.50 11.18 -10.62
N LEU A 33 17.98 9.96 -10.78
CA LEU A 33 17.41 9.51 -12.07
C LEU A 33 16.11 10.26 -12.39
N PHE A 34 15.22 10.43 -11.41
CA PHE A 34 13.96 11.14 -11.58
C PHE A 34 14.13 12.64 -11.82
N GLU A 35 15.17 13.27 -11.28
CA GLU A 35 15.45 14.70 -11.54
C GLU A 35 15.62 15.01 -13.03
N LYS A 36 16.02 14.03 -13.85
CA LYS A 36 16.09 14.19 -15.31
C LYS A 36 14.73 14.53 -15.92
N LEU A 37 13.63 14.07 -15.32
CA LEU A 37 12.27 14.36 -15.79
C LEU A 37 11.89 15.83 -15.60
N ASN A 38 12.49 16.54 -14.64
CA ASN A 38 12.22 17.96 -14.41
C ASN A 38 12.71 18.85 -15.56
N SER A 39 13.57 18.34 -16.46
CA SER A 39 14.02 19.06 -17.65
C SER A 39 13.00 19.09 -18.79
N ILE A 40 11.92 18.31 -18.67
CA ILE A 40 10.89 18.18 -19.69
C ILE A 40 9.76 19.16 -19.35
N GLU A 41 9.42 20.05 -20.28
CA GLU A 41 8.24 20.88 -20.17
C GLU A 41 6.99 20.00 -20.33
N VAL A 42 6.19 19.89 -19.26
CA VAL A 42 4.95 19.12 -19.28
C VAL A 42 3.79 20.06 -19.62
N THR A 43 3.09 19.76 -20.71
CA THR A 43 1.89 20.47 -21.14
C THR A 43 0.70 19.51 -21.17
N GLY A 44 -0.49 19.98 -20.79
CA GLY A 44 -1.72 19.18 -20.74
C GLY A 44 -2.08 18.63 -19.35
N GLU A 45 -3.15 17.83 -19.30
CA GLU A 45 -3.67 17.22 -18.08
C GLU A 45 -2.98 15.88 -17.76
N PRO A 46 -2.79 15.51 -16.47
CA PRO A 46 -2.21 14.23 -16.10
C PRO A 46 -3.07 13.03 -16.55
N MET A 47 -2.41 11.97 -17.03
CA MET A 47 -3.08 10.71 -17.32
C MET A 47 -3.18 9.86 -16.05
N TYR A 48 -4.39 9.75 -15.49
CA TYR A 48 -4.66 8.90 -14.32
C TYR A 48 -4.95 7.44 -14.68
N THR A 49 -5.67 7.24 -15.78
CA THR A 49 -6.02 5.91 -16.30
C THR A 49 -5.84 5.90 -17.81
N PRO A 50 -5.31 4.83 -18.41
CA PRO A 50 -5.19 4.69 -19.86
C PRO A 50 -6.54 4.33 -20.54
N SER A 51 -7.65 4.46 -19.82
CA SER A 51 -9.00 4.04 -20.24
C SER A 51 -9.95 5.23 -20.22
N ASP A 52 -10.83 5.28 -21.22
CA ASP A 52 -11.90 6.29 -21.34
C ASP A 52 -13.17 5.92 -20.56
N LEU A 53 -13.15 4.82 -19.81
CA LEU A 53 -14.29 4.40 -19.00
C LEU A 53 -14.60 5.46 -17.94
N THR A 54 -15.85 5.90 -17.93
CA THR A 54 -16.37 6.85 -16.95
C THR A 54 -17.60 6.27 -16.27
N ASN A 55 -17.76 6.57 -14.98
CA ASN A 55 -18.96 6.24 -14.21
C ASN A 55 -19.38 4.76 -14.27
N VAL A 56 -18.41 3.84 -14.21
CA VAL A 56 -18.70 2.40 -14.16
C VAL A 56 -19.30 2.05 -12.80
N ALA A 57 -20.63 1.94 -12.75
CA ALA A 57 -21.38 1.62 -11.55
C ALA A 57 -21.76 0.13 -11.50
N ARG A 58 -21.90 -0.39 -10.28
CA ARG A 58 -22.48 -1.70 -9.99
C ARG A 58 -23.95 -1.50 -9.59
N ASN A 59 -24.84 -2.38 -10.05
CA ASN A 59 -26.23 -2.42 -9.56
C ASN A 59 -26.27 -2.66 -8.05
N ASP A 60 -27.28 -2.10 -7.37
CA ASP A 60 -27.47 -2.30 -5.93
C ASP A 60 -28.20 -3.63 -5.64
N GLU A 61 -27.55 -4.73 -6.00
CA GLU A 61 -28.08 -6.09 -5.81
C GLU A 61 -27.15 -6.88 -4.88
N PRO A 62 -27.68 -7.70 -3.96
CA PRO A 62 -26.85 -8.54 -3.10
C PRO A 62 -26.13 -9.62 -3.91
N SER A 63 -24.89 -9.92 -3.56
CA SER A 63 -24.10 -11.02 -4.13
C SER A 63 -23.75 -12.04 -3.06
N GLU A 64 -23.41 -13.27 -3.47
CA GLU A 64 -22.95 -14.32 -2.55
C GLU A 64 -21.68 -13.87 -1.79
N CYS A 65 -21.71 -13.98 -0.46
CA CYS A 65 -20.54 -13.74 0.38
C CYS A 65 -19.61 -14.97 0.36
N LEU A 66 -18.31 -14.76 0.58
CA LEU A 66 -17.30 -15.82 0.63
C LEU A 66 -17.57 -16.91 1.70
N GLY A 67 -18.48 -16.66 2.64
CA GLY A 67 -18.75 -17.51 3.81
C GLY A 67 -17.54 -17.58 4.74
N ASP A 68 -17.44 -18.63 5.55
CA ASP A 68 -16.37 -18.74 6.56
C ASP A 68 -15.00 -19.12 6.00
N LYS A 69 -14.86 -19.33 4.68
CA LYS A 69 -13.64 -19.86 4.06
C LYS A 69 -12.41 -18.98 4.32
N TRP A 70 -12.60 -17.67 4.49
CA TRP A 70 -11.52 -16.71 4.72
C TRP A 70 -10.77 -16.95 6.05
N ILE A 71 -11.42 -17.51 7.08
CA ILE A 71 -10.82 -17.71 8.41
C ILE A 71 -9.62 -18.68 8.35
N SER A 72 -9.59 -19.55 7.35
CA SER A 72 -8.47 -20.48 7.14
C SER A 72 -7.16 -19.76 6.81
N LEU A 73 -7.24 -18.56 6.23
CA LEU A 73 -6.08 -17.75 5.81
C LEU A 73 -5.59 -16.79 6.90
N ALA A 74 -6.39 -16.53 7.94
CA ALA A 74 -6.03 -15.59 8.98
C ALA A 74 -4.93 -16.18 9.90
N PRO A 75 -3.82 -15.44 10.14
CA PRO A 75 -2.70 -15.93 10.95
C PRO A 75 -3.06 -16.07 12.43
N LEU A 76 -3.89 -15.17 12.95
CA LEU A 76 -4.42 -15.21 14.31
C LEU A 76 -5.93 -15.04 14.23
N LYS A 77 -6.64 -15.95 14.89
CA LYS A 77 -8.09 -16.05 14.82
C LYS A 77 -8.68 -16.57 16.11
N GLU A 78 -9.92 -16.19 16.34
CA GLU A 78 -10.73 -16.64 17.45
C GLU A 78 -12.11 -17.04 16.94
N GLU A 79 -12.58 -18.20 17.38
CA GLU A 79 -13.93 -18.68 17.10
C GLU A 79 -14.67 -18.77 18.44
N THR A 80 -15.66 -17.91 18.61
CA THR A 80 -16.54 -17.87 19.79
C THR A 80 -17.96 -18.25 19.39
N GLU A 81 -18.85 -18.41 20.36
CA GLU A 81 -20.29 -18.60 20.08
C GLU A 81 -20.91 -17.40 19.34
N GLU A 82 -20.29 -16.22 19.42
CA GLU A 82 -20.75 -14.99 18.76
C GLU A 82 -20.25 -14.86 17.30
N GLY A 83 -19.21 -15.59 16.91
CA GLY A 83 -18.68 -15.57 15.55
C GLY A 83 -17.20 -15.85 15.42
N LYS A 84 -16.66 -15.58 14.22
CA LYS A 84 -15.25 -15.80 13.87
C LYS A 84 -14.56 -14.47 13.64
N PHE A 85 -13.45 -14.25 14.32
CA PHE A 85 -12.75 -12.96 14.33
C PHE A 85 -11.28 -13.10 13.96
N VAL A 86 -10.72 -12.10 13.27
CA VAL A 86 -9.27 -11.90 13.16
C VAL A 86 -8.80 -11.19 14.40
N VAL A 87 -7.77 -11.73 15.05
CA VAL A 87 -7.21 -11.14 16.27
C VAL A 87 -5.89 -10.47 15.95
N SER A 88 -5.73 -9.22 16.38
CA SER A 88 -4.46 -8.51 16.32
C SER A 88 -4.09 -7.92 17.68
N PRO A 89 -2.80 -7.69 17.96
CA PRO A 89 -2.40 -6.91 19.12
C PRO A 89 -3.09 -5.55 19.10
N ARG A 90 -3.58 -5.10 20.26
CA ARG A 90 -4.11 -3.75 20.40
C ARG A 90 -2.95 -2.76 20.24
N PRO A 91 -3.02 -1.79 19.31
CA PRO A 91 -2.03 -0.72 19.28
C PRO A 91 -2.12 0.05 20.60
N LEU A 92 -0.99 0.13 21.31
CA LEU A 92 -0.84 0.92 22.54
C LEU A 92 -1.00 2.41 22.26
#